data_AF-A0A7T4YGJ1-F1
#
_entry.id   AF-A0A7T4YGJ1-F1
#
_cell.length_a   1.000
_cell.length_b   1.000
_cell.length_c   1.000
_cell.angle_alpha   90.00
_cell.angle_beta   90.00
_cell.angle_gamma   90.00
#
_symmetry.space_group_name_H-M   'P 1'
#
loop_
_entity.id
_entity.type
_entity.pdbx_description
1 polymer ?
#
loop_
_entity_poly.entity_id
_entity_poly.type
_entity_poly.pdbx_seq_one_letter_code
_entity_poly.pdbx_strand_id
1 'polypeptide(L)'
;MMQKRIDLVDDGKPNHPVSGLLLDLETGEDGLELLDMLKAAMPEVPVTAFGPHVAVEMLQEARDRGADFVMPRSAFVATLPEMLERMKGAI
;
A
#
# COMPACT_ATOMS: atom_id res chain seq x y z
N MET A 1 8.40 0.77 -16.26
CA MET A 1 9.37 0.75 -15.14
C MET A 1 8.73 0.49 -13.77
N MET A 2 7.39 0.51 -13.61
CA MET A 2 6.72 0.12 -12.35
C MET A 2 5.79 -1.09 -12.46
N GLN A 3 5.11 -1.31 -13.59
CA GLN A 3 4.38 -2.57 -13.87
C GLN A 3 5.30 -3.80 -13.68
N LYS A 4 6.56 -3.68 -14.15
CA LYS A 4 7.58 -4.69 -13.88
C LYS A 4 7.86 -4.91 -12.39
N ARG A 5 7.71 -3.92 -11.51
CA ARG A 5 7.92 -4.11 -10.05
C ARG A 5 6.72 -4.78 -9.38
N ILE A 6 5.53 -4.59 -9.95
CA ILE A 6 4.32 -5.33 -9.56
C ILE A 6 4.41 -6.79 -10.05
N ASP A 7 5.00 -7.03 -11.23
CA ASP A 7 5.02 -8.37 -11.84
C ASP A 7 6.31 -9.17 -11.57
N LEU A 8 7.43 -8.50 -11.24
CA LEU A 8 8.77 -9.09 -11.08
C LEU A 8 9.51 -8.49 -9.88
N VAL A 9 10.13 -9.35 -9.07
CA VAL A 9 11.17 -8.94 -8.11
C VAL A 9 12.52 -8.79 -8.83
N ASP A 10 13.42 -7.96 -8.29
CA ASP A 10 14.77 -7.75 -8.84
C ASP A 10 15.62 -9.04 -8.91
N ASP A 11 15.15 -10.15 -8.32
CA ASP A 11 15.77 -11.48 -8.39
C ASP A 11 15.41 -12.28 -9.66
N GLY A 12 14.61 -11.69 -10.56
CA GLY A 12 14.20 -12.30 -11.83
C GLY A 12 13.11 -13.36 -11.69
N LYS A 13 12.53 -13.55 -10.50
CA LYS A 13 11.38 -14.44 -10.31
C LYS A 13 10.07 -13.67 -10.50
N PRO A 14 8.99 -14.35 -10.97
CA PRO A 14 7.66 -13.77 -10.93
C PRO A 14 7.28 -13.43 -9.49
N ASN A 15 6.61 -12.30 -9.30
CA ASN A 15 5.94 -12.08 -8.02
C ASN A 15 4.89 -13.18 -7.81
N HIS A 16 4.79 -13.69 -6.58
CA HIS A 16 3.53 -14.30 -6.15
C HIS A 16 2.43 -13.23 -6.27
N PRO A 17 1.16 -13.62 -6.52
CA PRO A 17 0.06 -12.66 -6.60
C PRO A 17 0.10 -11.70 -5.40
N VAL A 18 0.14 -10.40 -5.67
CA VAL A 18 0.17 -9.38 -4.64
C VAL A 18 -1.13 -9.44 -3.85
N SER A 19 -1.05 -9.74 -2.56
CA SER A 19 -2.21 -9.86 -1.67
C SER A 19 -2.52 -8.57 -0.91
N GLY A 20 -1.67 -7.54 -1.03
CA GLY A 20 -1.92 -6.22 -0.48
C GLY A 20 -0.70 -5.29 -0.58
N LEU A 21 -0.94 -3.99 -0.41
CA LEU A 21 0.08 -2.93 -0.40
C LEU A 21 0.09 -2.21 0.95
N LEU A 22 1.29 -2.04 1.51
CA LEU A 22 1.54 -1.13 2.63
C LEU A 22 2.26 0.11 2.08
N LEU A 23 1.67 1.29 2.22
CA LEU A 23 2.14 2.54 1.64
C LEU A 23 2.51 3.54 2.74
N ASP A 24 3.78 3.91 2.83
CA ASP A 24 4.22 5.03 3.69
C ASP A 24 4.00 6.36 2.96
N LEU A 25 3.15 7.22 3.49
CA LEU A 25 2.83 8.53 2.90
C LEU A 25 3.99 9.53 2.99
N GLU A 26 5.05 9.26 3.76
CA GLU A 26 6.28 10.04 3.66
C GLU A 26 7.01 9.87 2.32
N THR A 27 6.59 8.91 1.49
CA THR A 27 7.02 8.84 0.08
C THR A 27 6.45 9.98 -0.78
N GLY A 28 5.49 10.75 -0.29
CA GLY A 28 4.92 11.90 -0.99
C GLY A 28 4.10 11.51 -2.23
N GLU A 29 4.09 12.38 -3.24
CA GLU A 29 3.31 12.20 -4.47
C GLU A 29 3.65 10.90 -5.20
N ASP A 30 4.92 10.49 -5.23
CA ASP A 30 5.35 9.22 -5.84
C ASP A 30 4.58 8.02 -5.23
N GLY A 31 4.32 8.07 -3.92
CA GLY A 31 3.53 7.07 -3.22
C GLY A 31 2.05 7.09 -3.59
N LEU A 32 1.48 8.28 -3.81
CA LEU A 32 0.10 8.45 -4.24
C LEU A 32 -0.09 8.02 -5.71
N GLU A 33 0.88 8.29 -6.58
CA GLU A 33 0.88 7.77 -7.96
C GLU A 33 0.94 6.24 -7.99
N LEU A 34 1.71 5.63 -7.07
CA LEU A 34 1.74 4.18 -6.87
C LEU A 34 0.37 3.61 -6.47
N LEU A 35 -0.34 4.30 -5.56
CA LEU A 35 -1.70 3.95 -5.18
C LEU A 35 -2.64 3.99 -6.38
N ASP A 36 -2.63 5.06 -7.17
CA ASP A 36 -3.49 5.20 -8.34
C ASP A 36 -3.25 4.09 -9.37
N MET A 37 -1.98 3.81 -9.66
CA MET A 37 -1.60 2.76 -10.59
C MET A 37 -2.06 1.38 -10.13
N LEU A 38 -1.92 1.08 -8.83
CA LEU A 38 -2.38 -0.18 -8.27
C LEU A 38 -3.90 -0.30 -8.35
N LYS A 39 -4.64 0.74 -7.94
CA LYS A 39 -6.11 0.72 -7.97
C LYS A 39 -6.68 0.67 -9.39
N ALA A 40 -5.97 1.20 -10.37
CA ALA A 40 -6.33 1.04 -11.78
C ALA A 40 -6.09 -0.37 -12.32
N ALA A 41 -5.01 -1.04 -11.90
CA ALA A 41 -4.60 -2.34 -12.43
C ALA A 41 -5.21 -3.53 -11.67
N MET A 42 -5.32 -3.43 -10.35
CA MET A 42 -5.73 -4.49 -9.43
C MET A 42 -6.58 -3.89 -8.27
N PRO A 43 -7.79 -3.38 -8.57
CA PRO A 43 -8.64 -2.67 -7.59
C PRO A 43 -8.98 -3.51 -6.35
N GLU A 44 -8.98 -4.84 -6.48
CA GLU A 44 -9.23 -5.81 -5.40
C GLU A 44 -8.09 -5.93 -4.39
N VAL A 45 -6.88 -5.48 -4.72
CA VAL A 45 -5.73 -5.54 -3.82
C VAL A 45 -5.91 -4.47 -2.72
N PRO A 46 -5.96 -4.87 -1.43
CA PRO A 46 -6.15 -3.93 -0.34
C PRO A 46 -4.90 -3.08 -0.14
N VAL A 47 -5.10 -1.77 0.08
CA VAL A 47 -4.05 -0.80 0.36
C VAL A 47 -4.21 -0.23 1.75
N THR A 48 -3.14 -0.34 2.53
CA THR A 48 -3.01 0.39 3.80
C THR A 48 -2.01 1.51 3.63
N ALA A 49 -2.49 2.76 3.67
CA ALA A 49 -1.65 3.93 3.75
C ALA A 49 -1.40 4.35 5.20
N PHE A 50 -0.18 4.71 5.54
CA PHE A 50 0.17 5.19 6.87
C PHE A 50 1.15 6.36 6.81
N GLY A 51 1.11 7.24 7.80
CA GLY A 51 2.01 8.39 7.85
C GLY A 51 1.98 9.13 9.19
N PRO A 52 2.70 10.25 9.32
CA PRO A 52 2.64 11.11 10.50
C PRO A 52 1.19 11.54 10.79
N HIS A 53 0.76 11.51 12.06
CA HIS A 53 -0.58 11.97 12.43
C HIS A 53 -0.83 13.46 12.13
N VAL A 54 0.25 14.24 11.96
CA VAL A 54 0.20 15.66 11.57
C VAL A 54 0.02 15.86 10.06
N ALA A 55 0.27 14.84 9.24
CA ALA A 55 0.13 14.90 7.78
C ALA A 55 -1.32 14.67 7.36
N VAL A 56 -2.24 15.48 7.90
CA VAL A 56 -3.69 15.31 7.76
C VAL A 56 -4.12 15.37 6.28
N GLU A 57 -3.54 16.28 5.51
CA GLU A 57 -3.82 16.45 4.07
C GLU A 57 -3.43 15.20 3.29
N MET A 58 -2.19 14.72 3.42
CA MET A 58 -1.73 13.47 2.77
C MET A 58 -2.57 12.24 3.17
N LEU A 59 -2.98 12.16 4.44
CA LEU A 59 -3.87 11.09 4.90
C LEU A 59 -5.25 11.20 4.24
N GLN A 60 -5.75 12.42 4.01
CA GLN A 60 -7.02 12.61 3.31
C GLN A 60 -6.89 12.28 1.83
N GLU A 61 -5.83 12.75 1.16
CA GLU A 61 -5.55 12.46 -0.24
C GLU A 61 -5.45 10.95 -0.52
N ALA A 62 -4.79 10.21 0.36
CA ALA A 62 -4.73 8.75 0.26
C ALA A 62 -6.11 8.09 0.32
N ARG A 63 -7.02 8.59 1.18
CA ARG A 63 -8.41 8.10 1.24
C ARG A 63 -9.16 8.42 -0.04
N ASP A 64 -9.03 9.66 -0.52
CA ASP A 64 -9.73 10.14 -1.70
C ASP A 64 -9.28 9.40 -2.97
N ARG A 65 -8.03 8.96 -3.02
CA ARG A 65 -7.46 8.09 -4.07
C ARG A 65 -7.77 6.60 -3.89
N GLY A 66 -8.52 6.23 -2.85
CA GLY A 66 -9.09 4.89 -2.69
C GLY A 66 -8.24 3.92 -1.86
N ALA A 67 -7.32 4.41 -1.01
CA ALA A 67 -6.71 3.53 -0.01
C ALA A 67 -7.78 2.98 0.95
N ASP A 68 -7.78 1.66 1.17
CA ASP A 68 -8.82 0.95 1.96
C ASP A 68 -8.68 1.24 3.45
N PHE A 69 -7.44 1.36 3.94
CA PHE A 69 -7.13 1.69 5.32
C PHE A 69 -6.15 2.84 5.36
N VAL A 70 -6.46 3.89 6.13
CA VAL A 70 -5.56 5.04 6.30
C VAL A 70 -5.42 5.40 7.76
N MET A 71 -4.20 5.35 8.28
CA MET A 71 -3.94 5.45 9.72
C MET A 71 -2.64 6.17 10.08
N PRO A 72 -2.53 6.72 11.30
CA PRO A 72 -1.24 7.18 11.81
C PRO A 72 -0.19 6.06 11.90
N ARG A 73 1.08 6.42 11.75
CA ARG A 73 2.21 5.47 11.85
C ARG A 73 2.23 4.67 13.14
N SER A 74 1.86 5.27 14.28
CA SER A 74 1.79 4.56 15.56
C SER A 74 0.73 3.46 15.55
N ALA A 75 -0.43 3.70 14.94
CA ALA A 75 -1.49 2.71 14.81
C ALA A 75 -1.09 1.58 13.84
N PHE A 76 -0.42 1.93 12.73
CA PHE A 76 0.14 0.95 11.81
C PHE A 76 1.11 -0.01 12.52
N VAL A 77 2.11 0.53 13.24
CA VAL A 77 3.08 -0.30 13.98
C VAL A 77 2.40 -1.19 15.02
N ALA A 78 1.39 -0.67 15.73
CA ALA A 78 0.66 -1.42 16.75
C ALA A 78 -0.18 -2.58 16.18
N THR A 79 -0.62 -2.48 14.92
CA THR A 79 -1.53 -3.45 14.28
C THR A 79 -0.87 -4.30 13.21
N LEU A 80 0.39 -4.00 12.84
CA LEU A 80 1.11 -4.67 11.75
C LEU A 80 1.07 -6.20 11.82
N PRO A 81 1.28 -6.89 12.96
CA PRO A 81 1.20 -8.35 13.00
C PRO A 81 -0.18 -8.88 12.57
N GLU A 82 -1.26 -8.26 13.04
CA GLU A 82 -2.62 -8.64 12.67
C GLU A 82 -2.91 -8.34 11.19
N MET A 83 -2.40 -7.23 10.68
CA MET A 83 -2.52 -6.86 9.27
C MET A 83 -1.83 -7.87 8.36
N LEU A 84 -0.60 -8.26 8.68
CA LEU A 84 0.14 -9.25 7.90
C LEU A 84 -0.57 -10.61 7.91
N GLU A 85 -1.18 -11.02 9.02
CA GLU A 85 -1.99 -12.24 9.09
C GLU A 85 -3.24 -12.19 8.20
N ARG A 86 -3.84 -11.01 8.01
CA ARG A 86 -4.97 -10.82 7.08
C ARG A 86 -4.52 -10.78 5.62
N MET A 87 -3.32 -10.26 5.37
CA MET A 87 -2.73 -10.10 4.04
C MET A 87 -1.95 -11.34 3.59
N LYS A 88 -1.81 -12.38 4.42
CA LYS A 88 -1.16 -13.61 3.99
C LYS A 88 -1.93 -14.18 2.78
N GLY A 89 -1.27 -14.25 1.64
CA GLY A 89 -1.83 -14.89 0.46
C GLY A 89 -2.21 -16.35 0.78
N ALA A 90 -3.16 -16.91 0.04
CA ALA A 90 -3.38 -18.35 0.09
C ALA A 90 -2.08 -19.04 -0.36
N ILE A 91 -1.52 -19.87 0.53
CA ILE A 91 -0.33 -20.69 0.25
C ILE A 91 -0.72 -21.84 -0.67
#